data_AF-A0A7Y2EBL7-F1
#
_entry.id   AF-A0A7Y2EBL7-F1
#
_cell.length_a   1.000
_cell.length_b   1.000
_cell.length_c   1.000
_cell.angle_alpha   90.00
_cell.angle_beta   90.00
_cell.angle_gamma   90.00
#
_symmetry.space_group_name_H-M   'P 1'
#
loop_
_entity.id
_entity.type
_entity.pdbx_description
1 polymer ?
#
loop_
_entity_poly.entity_id
_entity_poly.type
_entity_poly.pdbx_seq_one_letter_code
_entity_poly.pdbx_strand_id
1 'polypeptide(L)' 'MKLKVCGMNHNTAEVANLHPDYLGFIFWEPSSRYFQGDMPELPTGVEKVGV' A
#
# COMPACT_ATOMS: atom_id res chain seq x y z
N MET A 1 10.88 -4.22 -15.30
CA MET A 1 11.22 -3.42 -14.10
C MET A 1 10.00 -3.44 -13.20
N LYS A 2 10.16 -3.56 -11.87
CA LYS A 2 9.03 -3.56 -10.93
C LYS A 2 9.16 -2.41 -9.93
N LEU A 3 8.05 -1.74 -9.61
CA LEU A 3 7.96 -0.61 -8.68
C LEU A 3 7.16 -1.01 -7.43
N LYS A 4 7.75 -0.76 -6.25
CA LYS A 4 7.09 -0.95 -4.96
C LYS A 4 6.98 0.39 -4.22
N VAL A 5 5.80 0.68 -3.68
CA VAL A 5 5.58 1.80 -2.76
C VAL A 5 5.35 1.24 -1.35
N CYS A 6 6.09 1.74 -0.36
CA CYS A 6 6.13 1.18 1.01
C CYS A 6 5.58 2.17 2.05
N GLY A 7 4.92 1.68 3.10
CA GLY A 7 4.38 2.51 4.17
C GLY A 7 3.14 3.28 3.73
N MET A 8 2.29 2.62 2.96
CA MET A 8 1.05 3.17 2.41
C MET A 8 0.05 3.42 3.54
N ASN A 9 -0.28 4.69 3.76
CA ASN A 9 -1.23 5.16 4.78
C ASN A 9 -2.17 6.27 4.24
N HIS A 10 -1.75 6.97 3.18
CA HIS A 10 -2.55 8.02 2.56
C HIS A 10 -2.66 7.81 1.06
N ASN A 11 -3.77 8.25 0.47
CA ASN A 11 -4.01 8.29 -0.96
C ASN A 11 -3.79 6.94 -1.69
N THR A 12 -4.13 5.84 -1.03
CA THR A 12 -3.85 4.50 -1.55
C THR A 12 -4.52 4.25 -2.89
N ALA A 13 -5.74 4.76 -3.09
CA ALA A 13 -6.48 4.61 -4.35
C ALA A 13 -5.81 5.40 -5.49
N GLU A 14 -5.39 6.64 -5.25
CA GLU A 14 -4.71 7.44 -6.27
C GLU A 14 -3.35 6.85 -6.63
N VAL A 15 -2.59 6.38 -5.64
CA VAL A 15 -1.30 5.70 -5.88
C VAL A 15 -1.53 4.39 -6.63
N ALA A 16 -2.59 3.65 -6.33
CA ALA A 16 -2.93 2.42 -7.05
C ALA A 16 -3.26 2.68 -8.53
N ASN A 17 -3.88 3.82 -8.85
CA ASN A 17 -4.14 4.24 -10.24
C ASN A 17 -2.86 4.58 -11.02
N LEU A 18 -1.72 4.74 -10.36
CA LEU A 18 -0.42 4.86 -11.03
C LEU A 18 0.17 3.50 -11.43
N HIS A 19 -0.56 2.40 -11.18
CA HIS A 19 -0.18 1.04 -11.53
C HIS A 19 1.21 0.61 -11.00
N PRO A 20 1.51 0.77 -9.69
CA PRO A 20 2.70 0.16 -9.11
C PRO A 20 2.53 -1.36 -9.05
N ASP A 21 3.63 -2.12 -9.12
CA ASP A 21 3.58 -3.58 -8.97
C ASP A 21 3.23 -3.99 -7.53
N TYR A 22 3.64 -3.19 -6.53
CA TYR A 22 3.46 -3.52 -5.11
C TYR A 22 3.07 -2.31 -4.26
N LEU A 23 2.13 -2.53 -3.33
CA LEU A 23 1.79 -1.60 -2.24
C LEU A 23 2.04 -2.25 -0.88
N GLY A 24 2.91 -1.60 -0.09
CA GLY A 24 3.31 -2.06 1.25
C GLY A 24 2.54 -1.34 2.35
N PHE A 25 1.86 -2.08 3.21
CA PHE A 25 1.13 -1.60 4.38
C PHE A 25 1.87 -2.03 5.65
N ILE A 26 2.04 -1.13 6.61
CA ILE A 26 2.79 -1.42 7.83
C ILE A 26 1.81 -1.66 8.97
N PHE A 27 1.82 -2.85 9.55
CA PHE A 27 0.92 -3.24 10.64
C PHE A 27 1.60 -3.19 12.02
N TRP A 28 2.79 -2.60 12.09
CA TRP A 28 3.51 -2.36 13.33
C TRP A 28 3.07 -1.04 13.99
N GLU A 29 2.34 -1.10 15.11
CA GLU A 29 1.74 0.07 15.80
C GLU A 29 2.75 1.17 16.18
N PRO A 30 3.98 0.88 16.63
CA PRO A 30 4.98 1.92 16.92
C PRO A 30 5.51 2.66 15.68
N SER A 31 5.20 2.20 14.46
CA SER A 31 5.62 2.87 13.24
C SER A 31 4.79 4.13 12.99
N SER A 32 5.43 5.24 12.62
CA SER A 32 4.73 6.45 12.18
C SER A 32 3.90 6.27 10.90
N ARG A 33 4.10 5.16 10.19
CA ARG A 33 3.36 4.78 8.97
C ARG A 33 2.43 3.60 9.21
N TYR A 34 2.05 3.37 10.46
CA TYR A 34 1.08 2.35 10.83
C TYR A 34 -0.20 2.53 10.02
N PHE A 35 -0.59 1.46 9.32
CA PHE A 35 -1.80 1.41 8.54
C PHE A 35 -2.95 1.03 9.47
N GLN A 36 -3.85 1.99 9.67
CA GLN A 36 -5.03 1.83 10.50
C GLN A 36 -6.27 2.03 9.64
N GLY A 37 -7.02 0.94 9.39
CA GLY A 37 -8.26 1.00 8.63
C GLY A 37 -8.52 -0.24 7.78
N ASP A 38 -9.58 -0.16 6.99
CA ASP A 38 -9.95 -1.21 6.06
C ASP A 38 -9.06 -1.18 4.82
N MET A 39 -8.72 -2.36 4.32
CA MET A 39 -7.90 -2.50 3.13
C MET A 39 -8.67 -1.99 1.90
N PRO A 40 -8.14 -1.01 1.14
CA PRO A 40 -8.83 -0.51 -0.04
C PRO A 40 -8.90 -1.58 -1.14
N GLU A 41 -9.93 -1.46 -1.99
CA GLU A 41 -9.98 -2.19 -3.25
C GLU A 41 -8.86 -1.66 -4.16
N LEU A 42 -8.03 -2.58 -4.66
CA LEU A 42 -6.95 -2.25 -5.56
C LEU A 42 -7.25 -2.85 -6.94
N PRO A 43 -6.84 -2.17 -8.03
CA PRO A 43 -6.93 -2.70 -9.37
C PRO A 43 -6.12 -3.99 -9.51
N THR A 44 -6.60 -4.88 -10.38
CA THR A 44 -5.95 -6.15 -10.70
C THR A 44 -4.53 -5.91 -11.22
N GLY A 45 -3.55 -6.56 -10.59
CA GLY A 45 -2.13 -6.45 -10.95
C GLY A 45 -1.26 -5.75 -9.90
N VAL A 46 -1.85 -5.08 -8.91
CA VAL A 46 -1.12 -4.51 -7.77
C VAL A 46 -1.08 -5.53 -6.62
N GLU A 47 0.10 -5.99 -6.24
CA GLU A 47 0.27 -6.91 -5.12
C GLU A 47 0.30 -6.17 -3.77
N LYS A 48 -0.47 -6.66 -2.79
CA LYS A 48 -0.53 -6.11 -1.42
C LYS A 48 0.52 -6.81 -0.56
N VAL A 49 1.38 -6.03 0.10
CA VAL A 49 2.43 -6.54 0.98
C VAL A 49 2.22 -6.00 2.39
N GLY A 50 2.15 -6.86 3.40
CA GLY A 50 2.15 -6.46 4.80
C GLY A 50 3.55 -6.50 5.40
N VAL A 51 3.89 -5.51 6.21
CA VAL A 51 5.17 -5.39 6.96
C VAL A 51 4.89 -5.18 8.43
#